data_AF-A0AA40WFM0-F1
#
_entry.id   AF-A0AA40WFM0-F1
#
_cell.length_a   1.000
_cell.length_b   1.000
_cell.length_c   1.000
_cell.angle_alpha   90.00
_cell.angle_beta   90.00
_cell.angle_gamma   90.00
#
_symmetry.space_group_name_H-M   'P 1'
#
loop_
_entity.id
_entity.type
_entity.pdbx_description
1 polymer ?
#
loop_
_entity_poly.entity_id
_entity_poly.type
_entity_poly.pdbx_seq_one_letter_code
_entity_poly.pdbx_strand_id
1 'polypeptide(L)'
;MKVKVAHLFRKIEEMDRDILELGKIQERISSDRDYSEILKDSIRKEMENLESGKAEILSLKIKEEPAKIGFVKNSGKSSPTEMKNLY
;
A
#
# COMPACT_ATOMS: atom_id res chain seq x y z
N MET A 1 -12.03 3.11 3.74
CA MET A 1 -11.57 1.94 2.95
C MET A 1 -10.60 2.32 1.84
N LYS A 2 -10.92 3.33 0.99
CA LYS A 2 -10.07 3.80 -0.12
C LYS A 2 -8.60 4.09 0.26
N VAL A 3 -8.37 4.73 1.41
CA VAL A 3 -7.02 5.05 1.92
C VAL A 3 -6.20 3.78 2.22
N LYS A 4 -6.82 2.73 2.78
CA LYS A 4 -6.14 1.46 3.05
C LYS A 4 -5.70 0.78 1.76
N VAL A 5 -6.57 0.78 0.75
CA VAL A 5 -6.27 0.22 -0.58
C VAL A 5 -5.13 1.00 -1.25
N ALA A 6 -5.13 2.33 -1.19
CA ALA A 6 -4.06 3.17 -1.72
C ALA A 6 -2.69 2.88 -1.04
N HIS A 7 -2.67 2.68 0.27
CA HIS A 7 -1.44 2.30 0.98
C HIS A 7 -0.92 0.92 0.58
N LEU A 8 -1.79 -0.05 0.30
CA LEU A 8 -1.38 -1.36 -0.19
C LEU A 8 -0.75 -1.28 -1.58
N PHE A 9 -1.32 -0.49 -2.50
CA PHE A 9 -0.70 -0.26 -3.80
C PHE A 9 0.65 0.44 -3.70
N ARG A 10 0.76 1.47 -2.86
CA ARG A 10 2.04 2.14 -2.59
C ARG A 10 3.09 1.16 -2.05
N LYS A 11 2.68 0.21 -1.21
CA LYS A 11 3.57 -0.83 -0.68
C LYS A 11 4.03 -1.79 -1.78
N ILE A 12 3.14 -2.18 -2.70
CA ILE A 12 3.52 -2.99 -3.87
C ILE A 12 4.55 -2.26 -4.73
N GLU A 13 4.34 -0.97 -5.02
CA GLU A 13 5.30 -0.18 -5.81
C GLU A 13 6.67 -0.04 -5.13
N GLU A 14 6.70 0.06 -3.80
CA GLU A 14 7.96 -0.01 -3.03
C GLU A 14 8.66 -1.35 -3.24
N MET A 15 7.93 -2.46 -3.12
CA MET A 15 8.49 -3.80 -3.28
C MET A 15 9.02 -4.04 -4.72
N ASP A 16 8.33 -3.56 -5.75
CA ASP A 16 8.80 -3.66 -7.14
C ASP A 16 10.10 -2.86 -7.37
N ARG A 17 10.26 -1.70 -6.71
CA ARG A 17 11.51 -0.94 -6.74
C ARG A 17 12.64 -1.70 -6.05
N ASP A 18 12.38 -2.25 -4.86
CA ASP A 18 13.37 -3.00 -4.08
C ASP A 18 13.86 -4.23 -4.86
N ILE A 19 12.95 -4.97 -5.51
CA ILE A 19 13.30 -6.11 -6.38
C ILE A 19 14.23 -5.68 -7.51
N LEU A 20 13.94 -4.56 -8.19
CA LEU A 20 14.78 -4.05 -9.27
C LEU A 20 16.17 -3.62 -8.77
N GLU A 21 16.26 -3.00 -7.60
CA GLU A 21 17.53 -2.59 -7.01
C GLU A 21 18.37 -3.79 -6.56
N LEU A 22 17.75 -4.79 -5.93
CA LEU A 22 18.39 -6.04 -5.54
C LEU A 22 18.93 -6.79 -6.76
N GLY A 23 18.19 -6.85 -7.87
CA GLY A 23 18.67 -7.45 -9.12
C GLY A 23 19.94 -6.76 -9.65
N LYS A 24 19.96 -5.41 -9.66
CA LYS A 24 21.15 -4.64 -10.06
C LYS A 24 22.35 -4.89 -9.13
N ILE A 25 22.11 -5.06 -7.83
CA ILE A 25 23.17 -5.37 -6.87
C ILE A 25 23.71 -6.77 -7.15
N GLN A 26 22.82 -7.76 -7.35
CA GLN A 26 23.19 -9.14 -7.64
C GLN A 26 24.09 -9.26 -8.88
N GLU A 27 23.75 -8.56 -9.96
CA GLU A 27 24.52 -8.53 -11.22
C GLU A 27 25.93 -7.95 -11.06
N ARG A 28 26.13 -7.05 -10.09
CA ARG A 28 27.41 -6.37 -9.85
C ARG A 28 28.34 -7.12 -8.90
N ILE A 29 27.89 -8.23 -8.31
CA ILE A 29 28.72 -9.06 -7.43
C ILE A 29 29.76 -9.79 -8.28
N SER A 30 31.04 -9.44 -8.09
CA SER A 30 32.17 -10.16 -8.69
C SER A 30 32.14 -11.63 -8.28
N SER A 31 32.42 -12.53 -9.22
CA SER A 31 32.50 -13.98 -8.99
C SER A 31 33.84 -14.45 -8.42
N ASP A 32 34.78 -13.54 -8.18
CA ASP A 32 36.17 -13.90 -7.83
C ASP A 32 36.36 -14.18 -6.33
N ARG A 33 35.27 -14.11 -5.54
CA ARG A 33 35.31 -14.31 -4.08
C ARG A 33 34.46 -15.51 -3.70
N ASP A 34 34.98 -16.32 -2.77
CA ASP A 34 34.33 -17.56 -2.33
C ASP A 34 32.92 -17.36 -1.77
N TYR A 35 32.64 -16.18 -1.20
CA TYR A 35 31.32 -15.86 -0.64
C TYR A 35 30.33 -15.31 -1.66
N SER A 36 30.74 -15.03 -2.90
CA SER A 36 29.92 -14.31 -3.88
C SER A 36 28.66 -15.08 -4.27
N GLU A 37 28.76 -16.41 -4.43
CA GLU A 37 27.61 -17.23 -4.79
C GLU A 37 26.59 -17.31 -3.65
N ILE A 38 27.06 -17.44 -2.40
CA ILE A 38 26.19 -17.39 -1.20
C ILE A 38 25.46 -16.05 -1.12
N LEU A 39 26.15 -14.95 -1.40
CA LEU A 39 25.55 -13.61 -1.39
C LEU A 39 24.51 -13.45 -2.52
N LYS A 40 24.80 -13.92 -3.73
CA LYS A 40 23.85 -13.91 -4.85
C LYS A 40 22.61 -14.75 -4.57
N ASP A 41 22.76 -15.90 -3.93
CA ASP A 41 21.64 -16.77 -3.54
C ASP A 41 20.80 -16.13 -2.43
N SER A 42 21.44 -15.48 -1.45
CA SER A 42 20.74 -14.73 -0.41
C SER A 42 19.89 -13.59 -1.00
N ILE A 43 20.45 -12.84 -1.95
CA ILE A 43 19.72 -11.78 -2.65
C ILE A 43 18.57 -12.34 -3.48
N ARG A 44 18.78 -13.46 -4.19
CA ARG A 44 17.71 -14.14 -4.95
C ARG A 44 16.55 -14.54 -4.04
N LYS A 45 16.86 -15.14 -2.89
CA LYS A 45 15.86 -15.52 -1.90
C LYS A 45 15.08 -14.31 -1.38
N GLU A 46 15.75 -13.19 -1.16
CA GLU A 46 15.05 -11.98 -0.71
C GLU A 46 14.12 -11.41 -1.79
N MET A 47 14.53 -11.43 -3.05
CA MET A 47 13.65 -11.05 -4.17
C MET A 47 12.43 -11.97 -4.27
N GLU A 48 12.59 -13.28 -4.04
CA GLU A 48 11.47 -14.24 -3.99
C GLU A 48 10.52 -13.95 -2.81
N ASN A 49 11.05 -13.58 -1.64
CA ASN A 49 10.24 -13.19 -0.49
C ASN A 49 9.39 -11.94 -0.79
N LEU A 50 9.96 -10.94 -1.48
CA LEU A 50 9.26 -9.74 -1.89
C LEU A 50 8.16 -10.05 -2.92
N GLU A 51 8.44 -10.91 -3.91
CA GLU A 51 7.43 -11.39 -4.87
C GLU A 51 6.28 -12.13 -4.15
N SER A 52 6.59 -12.99 -3.18
CA SER A 52 5.57 -13.69 -2.38
C SER A 52 4.71 -12.71 -1.58
N GLY A 53 5.32 -11.73 -0.91
CA GLY A 53 4.58 -10.72 -0.15
C GLY A 53 3.68 -9.86 -1.05
N LYS A 54 4.11 -9.56 -2.28
CA LYS A 54 3.28 -8.87 -3.29
C LYS A 54 2.06 -9.72 -3.66
N ALA A 55 2.26 -11.01 -3.93
CA ALA A 55 1.17 -11.93 -4.23
C ALA A 55 0.17 -12.06 -3.06
N GLU A 56 0.67 -12.10 -1.82
CA GLU A 56 -0.17 -12.11 -0.62
C GLU A 56 -1.06 -10.86 -0.53
N ILE A 57 -0.48 -9.66 -0.70
CA ILE A 57 -1.25 -8.40 -0.67
C ILE A 57 -2.35 -8.40 -1.74
N LEU A 58 -2.04 -8.87 -2.95
CA LEU A 58 -3.01 -8.94 -4.05
C LEU A 58 -4.09 -10.01 -3.82
N SER A 59 -3.79 -11.05 -3.04
CA SER A 59 -4.75 -12.12 -2.70
C SER A 59 -5.76 -11.74 -1.62
N LEU A 60 -5.55 -10.60 -0.93
CA LEU A 60 -6.42 -10.15 0.16
C LEU A 60 -7.87 -9.94 -0.33
N LYS A 61 -8.77 -10.82 0.12
CA LYS A 61 -10.21 -10.67 -0.08
C LYS A 61 -10.80 -9.82 1.04
N ILE A 62 -11.48 -8.74 0.68
CA ILE A 62 -12.25 -7.93 1.64
C ILE A 62 -13.52 -8.72 1.98
N LYS A 63 -13.64 -9.18 3.23
CA LYS A 63 -14.94 -9.56 3.77
C LYS A 63 -15.71 -8.26 4.03
N GLU A 64 -16.73 -7.98 3.24
CA GLU A 64 -17.65 -6.88 3.56
C GLU A 64 -18.38 -7.24 4.86
N GLU A 65 -18.16 -6.47 5.92
CA GLU A 65 -19.13 -6.47 7.01
C GLU A 65 -20.42 -5.81 6.50
N PRO A 66 -21.61 -6.38 6.79
CA PRO A 66 -22.86 -5.78 6.36
C PRO A 66 -22.96 -4.39 6.97
N ALA A 67 -22.91 -3.38 6.11
CA ALA A 67 -23.07 -1.99 6.51
C ALA A 67 -24.41 -1.86 7.25
N LYS A 68 -24.36 -1.52 8.54
CA LYS A 68 -25.53 -0.97 9.24
C LYS A 68 -25.81 0.38 8.59
N ILE A 69 -26.70 0.38 7.59
CA ILE A 69 -27.22 1.59 6.95
C ILE A 69 -28.12 2.30 7.97
N GLY A 70 -27.49 3.01 8.91
CA GLY A 70 -28.16 4.04 9.69
C GLY A 70 -28.18 5.31 8.87
N PHE A 71 -29.27 5.55 8.13
CA PHE A 71 -29.56 6.85 7.54
C PHE A 71 -29.66 7.88 8.68
N VAL A 72 -28.59 8.62 8.93
CA VAL A 72 -28.66 9.85 9.73
C VAL A 72 -29.32 10.90 8.85
N LYS A 73 -30.64 11.05 9.03
CA LYS A 73 -31.40 12.19 8.51
C LYS A 73 -30.89 13.45 9.20
N ASN A 74 -29.99 14.19 8.55
CA ASN A 74 -29.68 15.56 8.95
C ASN A 74 -30.89 16.46 8.64
N SER A 75 -31.83 16.57 9.58
CA SER A 75 -32.78 17.67 9.64
C SER A 75 -32.10 18.88 10.27
N GLY A 76 -31.78 19.90 9.48
CA GLY A 76 -31.38 21.19 10.03
C GLY A 76 -30.61 22.05 9.04
N LYS A 77 -31.34 22.96 8.37
CA LYS A 77 -30.94 24.36 8.08
C LYS A 77 -32.00 25.05 7.20
N SER A 78 -32.92 25.74 7.85
CA SER A 78 -33.65 26.93 7.37
C SER A 78 -33.49 27.95 8.52
N SER A 79 -33.08 29.21 8.39
CA SER A 79 -33.06 30.20 7.31
C SER A 79 -32.09 31.35 7.72
N PRO A 80 -31.81 32.36 6.85
CA PRO A 80 -30.78 33.38 7.07
C PRO A 80 -31.24 34.57 7.92
N THR A 81 -30.31 35.10 8.71
CA THR A 81 -30.39 36.28 9.57
C THR A 81 -30.50 37.59 8.77
N GLU A 82 -31.58 38.35 8.91
CA GLU A 82 -31.61 39.80 8.67
C GLU A 82 -32.73 40.46 9.51
N MET A 83 -32.35 41.13 10.61
CA MET A 83 -33.14 42.22 11.19
C MET A 83 -32.21 43.41 11.40
N LYS A 84 -32.23 44.33 10.43
CA LYS A 84 -31.65 45.67 10.57
C LYS A 84 -32.75 46.63 11.04
N ASN A 85 -32.47 47.27 12.16
CA ASN A 85 -32.84 48.62 12.59
C ASN A 85 -34.31 48.96 12.90
N LEU A 86 -34.58 49.14 14.20
CA LEU A 86 -35.60 50.04 14.75
C LEU A 86 -34.89 51.32 15.21
N TYR A 87 -35.19 52.45 14.54
CA TYR A 87 -35.32 53.80 15.10
C TYR A 87 -36.20 54.61 14.16
#